data_AF-A0A914R683-F1
#
_entry.id   AF-A0A914R683-F1
#
_cell.length_a   1.000
_cell.length_b   1.000
_cell.length_c   1.000
_cell.angle_alpha   90.00
_cell.angle_beta   90.00
_cell.angle_gamma   90.00
#
_symmetry.space_group_name_H-M   'P 1'
#
loop_
_entity.id
_entity.type
_entity.pdbx_description
1 polymer ?
#
loop_
_entity_poly.entity_id
_entity_poly.type
_entity_poly.pdbx_seq_one_letter_code
_entity_poly.pdbx_strand_id
1 'polypeptide(L)' 'MVLDMDMFREEKGGNPELIRESQRKRYKDVTLVDRVIDCDQKWRREEIH' A
#
# COMPACT_ATOMS: atom_id res chain seq x y z
N MET A 1 12.10 -9.54 5.45
CA MET A 1 11.71 -8.15 5.75
C MET A 1 10.28 -7.98 5.26
N VAL A 2 9.34 -7.79 6.19
CA VAL A 2 7.91 -7.54 5.90
C VAL A 2 7.75 -6.04 5.75
N LEU A 3 6.98 -5.58 4.76
CA LEU A 3 6.60 -4.17 4.63
C LEU A 3 5.44 -3.90 5.57
N ASP A 4 5.58 -2.89 6.43
CA ASP A 4 4.50 -2.47 7.31
C ASP A 4 3.34 -1.86 6.51
N MET A 5 2.11 -2.18 6.93
CA MET A 5 0.91 -1.68 6.28
C MET A 5 0.82 -0.14 6.36
N ASP A 6 1.38 0.45 7.42
CA ASP A 6 1.46 1.90 7.57
C ASP A 6 2.33 2.58 6.49
N MET A 7 3.27 1.87 5.86
CA MET A 7 4.05 2.43 4.74
C MET A 7 3.19 2.68 3.49
N PHE A 8 2.05 2.00 3.36
CA PHE A 8 1.09 2.21 2.28
C PHE A 8 0.11 3.37 2.58
N ARG A 9 0.12 3.90 3.80
CA ARG A 9 -0.84 4.90 4.29
C ARG A 9 -0.19 6.28 4.39
N GLU A 10 -0.52 7.17 3.47
CA GLU A 10 -0.01 8.55 3.46
C GLU A 10 -0.37 9.32 4.73
N GLU A 11 -1.57 9.08 5.28
CA GLU A 11 -2.07 9.65 6.53
C GLU A 11 -1.26 9.28 7.79
N LYS A 12 -0.51 8.16 7.75
CA LYS A 12 0.37 7.69 8.83
C LYS A 12 1.83 8.09 8.61
N GLY A 13 2.13 8.86 7.56
CA GLY A 13 3.49 9.21 7.14
C GLY A 13 4.15 8.17 6.23
N GLY A 14 3.38 7.18 5.75
CA GLY A 14 3.83 6.24 4.72
C GLY A 14 3.92 6.90 3.34
N ASN A 15 4.70 6.30 2.44
CA ASN A 15 4.82 6.76 1.06
C ASN A 15 4.66 5.59 0.09
N PRO A 16 3.43 5.35 -0.41
CA PRO A 16 3.15 4.25 -1.33
C PRO A 16 3.91 4.39 -2.66
N GLU A 17 4.32 5.59 -3.07
CA GLU A 17 5.11 5.79 -4.29
C GLU A 17 6.51 5.19 -4.19
N LEU A 18 7.16 5.26 -3.02
CA LEU A 18 8.44 4.58 -2.78
C LEU A 18 8.30 3.06 -2.92
N ILE A 19 7.15 2.51 -2.51
CA ILE A 19 6.86 1.07 -2.65
C ILE A 19 6.64 0.72 -4.12
N ARG A 20 5.90 1.55 -4.88
CA ARG A 20 5.75 1.38 -6.34
C ARG A 20 7.09 1.40 -7.04
N GLU A 21 7.97 2.34 -6.70
CA GLU A 21 9.31 2.42 -7.27
C GLU A 21 10.16 1.18 -6.92
N SER A 22 10.05 0.68 -5.68
CA SER A 22 10.71 -0.56 -5.26
C SER A 22 10.21 -1.78 -6.04
N GLN A 23 8.90 -1.89 -6.29
CA GLN A 23 8.34 -2.96 -7.14
C GLN A 23 8.82 -2.82 -8.59
N ARG A 24 8.85 -1.60 -9.14
CA ARG A 24 9.38 -1.32 -10.49
C ARG A 24 10.85 -1.71 -10.62
N LYS A 25 11.69 -1.35 -9.65
CA LYS A 25 13.11 -1.74 -9.58
C LYS A 25 13.31 -3.26 -9.49
N ARG A 26 12.33 -3.96 -8.93
CA ARG A 26 12.29 -5.43 -8.83
C ARG A 26 11.66 -6.11 -10.05
N TYR A 27 11.31 -5.35 -11.09
CA TYR A 27 10.59 -5.84 -12.27
C TYR A 27 9.28 -6.56 -11.90
N LYS A 28 8.65 -6.09 -10.82
CA LYS A 28 7.36 -6.60 -10.33
C LYS A 28 6.24 -5.64 -10.70
N ASP A 29 5.05 -6.20 -10.69
CA ASP A 29 3.83 -5.47 -10.98
C ASP A 29 3.53 -4.44 -9.88
N VAL A 30 3.52 -3.16 -10.26
CA VAL A 30 3.22 -2.04 -9.36
C VAL A 30 1.74 -1.96 -8.98
N THR A 31 0.85 -2.56 -9.78
CA THR A 31 -0.60 -2.58 -9.53
C THR A 31 -0.95 -3.37 -8.27
N LEU A 32 -0.05 -4.24 -7.79
CA LEU A 32 -0.20 -4.92 -6.50
C LEU A 32 -0.23 -3.91 -5.35
N VAL A 33 0.51 -2.82 -5.44
CA VAL A 33 0.51 -1.74 -4.43
C VAL A 33 -0.86 -1.07 -4.40
N ASP A 34 -1.43 -0.76 -5.57
CA ASP A 34 -2.74 -0.12 -5.68
C ASP A 34 -3.86 -1.04 -5.17
N ARG A 35 -3.79 -2.34 -5.44
CA ARG A 35 -4.75 -3.33 -4.91
C ARG A 35 -4.70 -3.42 -3.39
N VAL A 36 -3.52 -3.35 -2.79
CA VAL A 36 -3.35 -3.37 -1.33
C VAL A 36 -3.98 -2.12 -0.71
N ILE A 37 -3.73 -0.94 -1.30
CA ILE A 37 -4.32 0.33 -0.83
C ILE A 37 -5.86 0.28 -0.95
N ASP A 38 -6.41 -0.20 -2.07
CA ASP A 38 -7.86 -0.32 -2.25
C ASP A 38 -8.49 -1.30 -1.24
N CYS A 39 -7.84 -2.44 -0.98
CA CYS A 39 -8.30 -3.39 0.05
C CYS A 39 -8.24 -2.78 1.45
N ASP A 40 -7.16 -2.07 1.80
CA ASP A 40 -7.02 -1.38 3.10
C ASP A 40 -8.14 -0.33 3.28
N GLN A 41 -8.43 0.45 2.24
CA GLN A 41 -9.51 1.43 2.28
C GLN A 41 -10.89 0.80 2.40
N LYS A 42 -11.14 -0.32 1.69
CA LYS A 42 -12.41 -1.05 1.81
C LYS A 42 -12.59 -1.62 3.21
N TRP A 43 -11.57 -2.29 3.73
CA TRP A 43 -11.60 -2.86 5.07
C TRP A 43 -11.85 -1.81 6.14
N ARG A 44 -11.16 -0.66 6.09
CA ARG A 44 -11.42 0.45 7.03
C ARG A 44 -12.82 1.02 6.94
N ARG A 45 -13.41 1.11 5.74
CA ARG A 45 -14.80 1.55 5.58
C ARG A 45 -15.78 0.57 6.20
N GLU A 46 -15.51 -0.74 6.12
CA GLU A 46 -16.34 -1.78 6.72
C GLU A 46 -16.14 -1.87 8.25
N GLU A 47 -14.93 -1.64 8.76
CA GLU A 47 -14.62 -1.68 10.20
C GLU A 47 -15.21 -0.50 10.99
N ILE A 48 -15.60 0.59 10.33
CA ILE A 48 -16.26 1.76 10.95
C ILE A 48 -17.78 1.53 11.12
N HIS A 49 -18.30 0.32 10.85
CA HIS A 49 -19.69 -0.06 11.09
C HIS A 49 -19.86 -0.82 12.42
#